data_AF-A0A7W7N328-F1
#
_entry.id   AF-A0A7W7N328-F1
#
_cell.length_a   1.000
_cell.length_b   1.000
_cell.length_c   1.000
_cell.angle_alpha   90.00
_cell.angle_beta   90.00
_cell.angle_gamma   90.00
#
_symmetry.space_group_name_H-M   'P 1'
#
loop_
_entity.id
_entity.type
_entity.pdbx_description
1 polymer ?
#
loop_
_entity_poly.entity_id
_entity_poly.type
_entity_poly.pdbx_seq_one_letter_code
_entity_poly.pdbx_strand_id
1 'polypeptide(L)' 'MGSVVPFRRPAHAQSLIKHTATLSWLDRQGEQRRERHAAWTSVEAAQMAWKRARSLRLCGEALTFRIDHRSQVVL' A
#
# COMPACT_ATOMS: atom_id res chain seq x y z
N MET A 1 44.94 6.00 -2.29
CA MET A 1 44.32 5.35 -1.12
C MET A 1 42.97 6.03 -0.88
N GLY A 2 41.86 5.39 -1.21
CA GLY A 2 40.52 5.97 -1.06
C GLY A 2 39.98 5.73 0.35
N SER A 3 39.59 6.78 1.05
CA SER A 3 38.94 6.68 2.35
C SER A 3 37.50 6.18 2.17
N VAL A 4 37.20 5.01 2.75
CA VAL A 4 35.83 4.53 2.89
C VAL A 4 35.18 5.35 4.00
N VAL A 5 34.37 6.34 3.63
CA VAL A 5 33.54 7.08 4.60
C VAL A 5 32.36 6.18 4.95
N PRO A 6 32.21 5.72 6.20
CA PRO A 6 31.07 4.92 6.59
C PRO A 6 29.80 5.76 6.47
N PHE A 7 28.90 5.37 5.57
CA PHE A 7 27.56 5.95 5.47
C PHE A 7 26.79 5.59 6.76
N ARG A 8 26.83 6.48 7.75
CA ARG A 8 25.97 6.38 8.93
C ARG A 8 24.57 6.74 8.49
N ARG A 9 23.68 5.73 8.39
CA ARG A 9 22.25 5.95 8.20
C ARG A 9 21.76 6.93 9.27
N PRO A 10 21.03 7.99 8.91
CA PRO A 10 20.45 8.89 9.89
C PRO A 10 19.57 8.13 10.89
N ALA A 11 19.55 8.53 12.17
CA ALA A 11 18.75 7.86 13.20
C ALA A 11 17.24 7.80 12.87
N HIS A 12 16.73 8.73 12.06
CA HIS A 12 15.34 8.72 11.58
C HIS A 12 15.04 7.60 10.56
N ALA A 13 16.06 7.02 9.94
CA ALA A 13 15.90 5.93 8.96
C ALA A 13 15.77 4.55 9.62
N GLN A 14 15.95 4.43 10.95
CA GLN A 14 15.84 3.16 11.67
C GLN A 14 14.38 2.74 11.99
N SER A 15 13.38 3.58 11.71
CA SER A 15 11.97 3.32 12.11
C SER A 15 10.96 3.61 11.00
N LEU A 16 11.30 3.41 9.73
CA LEU A 16 10.35 3.62 8.64
C LEU A 16 9.47 2.39 8.45
N ILE A 17 8.33 2.34 9.14
CA ILE A 17 7.30 1.33 8.92
C ILE A 17 6.52 1.71 7.67
N LYS A 18 6.55 0.84 6.66
CA LYS A 18 5.73 1.01 5.47
C LYS A 18 4.43 0.23 5.66
N HIS A 19 3.32 0.94 5.62
CA HIS A 19 1.99 0.36 5.67
C HIS A 19 1.51 0.07 4.26
N THR A 20 0.91 -1.10 4.07
CA THR A 20 0.39 -1.55 2.77
C THR A 20 -1.06 -1.98 2.94
N ALA A 21 -1.96 -1.35 2.19
CA ALA A 21 -3.33 -1.80 2.00
C ALA A 21 -3.43 -2.54 0.66
N THR A 22 -3.91 -3.77 0.69
CA THR A 22 -4.28 -4.53 -0.50
C THR A 22 -5.77 -4.35 -0.75
N LEU A 23 -6.15 -3.89 -1.93
CA LEU A 23 -7.52 -3.92 -2.44
C LEU A 23 -7.68 -5.13 -3.36
N SER A 24 -8.70 -5.96 -3.13
CA SER A 24 -9.07 -7.08 -4.01
C SER A 24 -10.54 -6.97 -4.40
N TRP A 25 -10.89 -7.20 -5.66
CA TRP A 25 -12.28 -7.14 -6.15
C TRP A 25 -12.51 -8.13 -7.29
N LEU A 26 -13.79 -8.40 -7.58
CA LEU A 26 -14.20 -9.06 -8.82
C LEU A 26 -14.61 -7.99 -9.82
N ASP A 27 -14.04 -8.04 -11.01
CA ASP A 27 -14.44 -7.14 -12.09
C ASP A 27 -15.75 -7.58 -12.76
N ARG A 28 -16.22 -6.81 -13.75
CA ARG A 28 -17.48 -7.09 -14.47
C ARG A 28 -17.47 -8.42 -15.23
N GLN A 29 -16.28 -8.91 -15.56
CA GLN A 29 -16.09 -10.19 -16.24
C GLN A 29 -16.02 -11.36 -15.24
N GLY A 30 -16.07 -11.08 -13.93
CA GLY A 30 -15.94 -12.08 -12.89
C GLY A 30 -14.48 -12.43 -12.56
N GLU A 31 -13.53 -11.70 -13.12
CA GLU A 31 -12.11 -11.94 -12.91
C GLU A 31 -11.64 -11.27 -11.61
N GLN A 32 -10.76 -11.99 -10.88
CA GLN A 32 -10.20 -11.45 -9.66
C GLN A 32 -9.09 -10.46 -9.96
N ARG A 33 -9.26 -9.23 -9.44
CA ARG A 33 -8.27 -8.16 -9.52
C ARG A 33 -7.71 -7.82 -8.15
N ARG A 34 -6.46 -7.36 -8.12
CA ARG A 34 -5.77 -6.97 -6.89
C ARG A 34 -4.86 -5.78 -7.13
N GLU A 35 -4.93 -4.81 -6.25
CA GLU A 35 -4.09 -3.60 -6.23
C GLU A 35 -3.47 -3.41 -4.84
N ARG A 36 -2.24 -2.87 -4.77
CA ARG A 36 -1.54 -2.61 -3.51
C ARG A 36 -1.23 -1.13 -3.40
N HIS A 37 -1.60 -0.54 -2.27
CA HIS A 37 -1.33 0.85 -1.93
C HIS A 37 -0.39 0.88 -0.73
N ALA A 38 0.72 1.59 -0.85
CA ALA A 38 1.67 1.69 0.24
C ALA A 38 1.89 3.14 0.64
N ALA A 39 1.93 3.39 1.95
CA ALA A 39 2.14 4.69 2.55
C ALA A 39 2.97 4.57 3.84
N TRP A 40 3.42 5.71 4.36
CA TRP A 40 4.16 5.77 5.62
C TRP A 40 3.26 5.71 6.86
N THR A 41 1.95 5.91 6.67
CA THR A 41 0.95 5.74 7.72
C THR A 41 -0.11 4.72 7.31
N SER A 42 -0.68 4.02 8.28
CA SER A 42 -1.76 3.04 8.06
C SER A 42 -3.02 3.71 7.50
N VAL A 43 -3.34 4.90 8.00
CA VAL A 43 -4.51 5.68 7.60
C VAL A 43 -4.41 6.08 6.13
N GLU A 44 -3.27 6.59 5.67
CA GLU A 44 -3.09 6.96 4.27
C GLU A 44 -3.20 5.74 3.34
N ALA A 45 -2.55 4.62 3.70
CA ALA A 45 -2.63 3.39 2.90
C ALA A 45 -4.10 2.91 2.77
N ALA A 46 -4.84 2.90 3.88
CA ALA A 46 -6.26 2.53 3.89
C ALA A 46 -7.14 3.52 3.11
N GLN A 47 -6.91 4.82 3.24
CA GLN A 47 -7.65 5.84 2.51
C GLN A 47 -7.43 5.74 0.99
N MET A 48 -6.21 5.46 0.55
CA MET A 48 -5.91 5.24 -0.87
C MET A 48 -6.70 4.04 -1.42
N ALA A 49 -6.66 2.91 -0.72
CA ALA A 49 -7.42 1.72 -1.09
C ALA A 49 -8.94 1.97 -1.09
N TRP A 50 -9.45 2.72 -0.11
CA TRP A 50 -10.88 3.04 -0.01
C TRP A 50 -11.34 3.98 -1.14
N LYS A 51 -10.57 5.04 -1.44
CA LYS A 51 -10.87 5.94 -2.55
C LYS A 51 -10.93 5.18 -3.88
N ARG A 52 -9.99 4.26 -4.10
CA ARG A 52 -9.97 3.40 -5.28
C ARG A 52 -11.18 2.47 -5.33
N ALA A 53 -11.48 1.76 -4.25
CA ALA A 53 -12.66 0.89 -4.15
C ALA A 53 -13.98 1.63 -4.41
N ARG A 54 -14.12 2.84 -3.85
CA ARG A 54 -15.30 3.69 -4.07
C ARG A 54 -15.44 4.07 -5.55
N SER A 55 -14.34 4.47 -6.19
CA SER A 55 -14.34 4.77 -7.63
C SER A 55 -14.77 3.55 -8.45
N LEU A 56 -14.21 2.37 -8.18
CA LEU A 56 -14.55 1.13 -8.89
C LEU A 56 -16.03 0.77 -8.74
N ARG A 57 -16.59 0.94 -7.53
CA ARG A 57 -18.02 0.70 -7.28
C ARG A 57 -18.90 1.71 -8.02
N LEU A 58 -18.55 2.99 -8.01
CA LEU A 58 -19.33 4.04 -8.71
C LEU A 58 -19.29 3.89 -10.22
N CYS A 59 -18.15 3.48 -10.77
CA CYS A 59 -18.02 3.15 -12.19
C CYS A 59 -18.67 1.80 -12.53
N GLY A 60 -19.21 1.05 -11.55
CA GLY A 60 -19.78 -0.28 -11.74
C GLY A 60 -18.75 -1.35 -12.15
N GLU A 61 -17.46 -1.06 -12.02
CA GLU A 61 -16.35 -1.97 -12.39
C GLU A 61 -16.16 -3.07 -11.34
N ALA A 62 -16.48 -2.79 -10.07
CA ALA A 62 -16.42 -3.76 -8.98
C ALA A 62 -17.81 -4.02 -8.37
N LEU A 63 -18.24 -5.27 -8.36
CA LEU A 63 -19.48 -5.72 -7.70
C LEU A 63 -19.28 -5.92 -6.18
N THR A 64 -18.12 -6.44 -5.81
CA THR A 64 -17.68 -6.65 -4.42
C THR A 64 -16.20 -6.37 -4.30
N PHE A 65 -15.76 -5.91 -3.12
CA PHE A 65 -14.35 -5.65 -2.84
C PHE A 65 -14.00 -5.94 -1.38
N ARG A 66 -12.72 -6.21 -1.14
CA ARG A 66 -12.11 -6.43 0.18
C ARG A 66 -10.82 -5.63 0.28
N ILE A 67 -10.60 -5.01 1.44
CA ILE A 67 -9.36 -4.30 1.75
C ILE A 67 -8.67 -5.01 2.92
N ASP A 68 -7.44 -5.46 2.71
CA ASP A 68 -6.59 -6.08 3.73
C ASP A 68 -5.40 -5.18 4.04
N HIS A 69 -5.16 -4.91 5.32
CA HIS A 69 -4.05 -4.06 5.75
C HIS A 69 -2.90 -4.89 6.34
N ARG A 70 -1.66 -4.56 5.96
CA ARG A 70 -0.43 -5.15 6.48
C ARG A 70 0.61 -4.07 6.72
N SER A 71 1.37 -4.19 7.81
CA SER A 71 2.51 -3.32 8.09
C SER A 71 3.80 -4.11 7.89
N GLN A 72 4.80 -3.54 7.22
CA GLN A 72 6.12 -4.12 7.06
C GLN A 72 7.17 -3.14 7.58
N VAL A 73 8.04 -3.64 8.47
CA VAL A 73 9.24 -2.89 8.89
C VAL A 73 10.23 -2.91 7.74
N VAL A 74 10.65 -1.74 7.27
CA VAL A 74 11.73 -1.62 6.29
C VAL A 74 13.03 -1.47 7.08
N LEU A 75 13.83 -2.54 7.13
CA LEU A 75 15.17 -2.57 7.76
C LEU A 75 16.26 -2.29 6.73
#